data_AF-I4Y9N3-F1
#
_entry.id   AF-I4Y9N3-F1
#
_cell.length_a   1.000
_cell.length_b   1.000
_cell.length_c   1.000
_cell.angle_alpha   90.00
_cell.angle_beta   90.00
_cell.angle_gamma   90.00
#
_symmetry.space_group_name_H-M   'P 1'
#
loop_
_entity.id
_entity.type
_entity.pdbx_description
1 polymer ?
#
loop_
_entity_poly.entity_id
_entity_poly.type
_entity_poly.pdbx_seq_one_letter_code
_entity_poly.pdbx_strand_id
1 'polypeptide(L)'
;MMDEKSSPKKSSFGIWFNAKKNKQDENVNEEFNKAFEEMLEIRDIPPPVRNQLRAMDTRKKENILKASEIALPSSDSTEIPQPKLKTRSSSAMSRSPDKASKQSASSSSSKVDKSDSPTLFAKMLEKEHSTALSVDKVKRLRQLIRAESSKWLLDFFAAGGYEGLCSSLNEILKVEWREEQHDDQILHELLRCFKGLSTSEIGLQALASKAPEPYKSLVDLLFTDKKPGSLSTRQLMMEIITLLFEIFDETSNNELIRSPTTQTYLNQVNGEVDSVHIQPMELPYPYRSTGELVRKLLHNPVDEALENQHEFIKVAKRPRVYKLFLSELYEIQRDFFWCFGHKNNGIWYYPSVDMRQVERLRFRVPGGMTAGVEYEAIGYLTSVFSLINALSAASLKDGEEVSRRLHQDLFASGIDRYIYTSRAASLTHYPLLHYNISLYIHLAKRSGFTIPNVLGRFISQPPENVRIKK
;
A
#
# COMPACT_ATOMS: atom_id res chain seq x y z
N MET A 1 -53.68 -76.85 -26.86
CA MET A 1 -52.47 -76.08 -27.23
C MET A 1 -52.31 -74.99 -26.19
N MET A 2 -51.09 -74.88 -25.65
CA MET A 2 -50.76 -74.14 -24.43
C MET A 2 -50.71 -72.62 -24.62
N ASP A 3 -51.07 -71.91 -23.54
CA ASP A 3 -50.93 -70.48 -23.31
C ASP A 3 -49.46 -70.01 -23.31
N GLU A 4 -49.22 -68.80 -23.83
CA GLU A 4 -47.96 -68.08 -23.63
C GLU A 4 -48.20 -66.67 -23.06
N LYS A 5 -47.32 -66.31 -22.13
CA LYS A 5 -47.53 -65.37 -21.01
C LYS A 5 -47.31 -63.90 -21.35
N SER A 6 -48.08 -63.07 -20.64
CA SER A 6 -48.00 -61.61 -20.53
C SER A 6 -46.68 -61.09 -19.94
N SER A 7 -46.16 -59.97 -20.48
CA SER A 7 -45.07 -59.17 -19.91
C SER A 7 -45.59 -57.94 -19.15
N PRO A 8 -45.01 -57.54 -17.99
CA PRO A 8 -45.53 -56.44 -17.16
C PRO A 8 -45.00 -55.06 -17.58
N LYS A 9 -45.88 -54.05 -17.44
CA LYS A 9 -45.61 -52.62 -17.65
C LYS A 9 -44.60 -52.08 -16.62
N LYS A 10 -43.53 -51.42 -17.08
CA LYS A 10 -42.56 -50.71 -16.23
C LYS A 10 -43.23 -49.50 -15.54
N SER A 11 -42.99 -49.36 -14.23
CA SER A 11 -43.59 -48.35 -13.35
C SER A 11 -43.12 -46.92 -13.67
N SER A 12 -44.06 -46.04 -14.01
CA SER A 12 -43.86 -44.60 -14.26
C SER A 12 -43.48 -43.80 -12.99
N PHE A 13 -43.68 -44.39 -11.80
CA PHE A 13 -43.42 -43.73 -10.51
C PHE A 13 -41.92 -43.52 -10.21
N GLY A 14 -41.06 -44.44 -10.66
CA GLY A 14 -39.60 -44.34 -10.46
C GLY A 14 -38.93 -43.27 -11.33
N ILE A 15 -39.51 -42.96 -12.49
CA ILE A 15 -39.00 -41.92 -13.40
C ILE A 15 -39.33 -40.53 -12.86
N TRP A 16 -40.52 -40.34 -12.27
CA TRP A 16 -40.91 -39.07 -11.66
C TRP A 16 -40.13 -38.77 -10.37
N PHE A 17 -39.88 -39.78 -9.53
CA PHE A 17 -39.05 -39.62 -8.32
C PHE A 17 -37.60 -39.29 -8.64
N ASN A 18 -36.99 -39.94 -9.65
CA ASN A 18 -35.63 -39.60 -10.10
C ASN A 18 -35.58 -38.22 -10.78
N ALA A 19 -36.59 -37.83 -11.55
CA ALA A 19 -36.65 -36.49 -12.13
C ALA A 19 -36.82 -35.39 -11.07
N LYS A 20 -37.60 -35.65 -10.00
CA LYS A 20 -37.78 -34.70 -8.90
C LYS A 20 -36.54 -34.60 -8.02
N LYS A 21 -35.83 -35.72 -7.79
CA LYS A 21 -34.55 -35.75 -7.08
C LYS A 21 -33.44 -35.07 -7.88
N ASN A 22 -33.33 -35.34 -9.19
CA ASN A 22 -32.37 -34.63 -10.05
C ASN A 22 -32.66 -33.13 -10.12
N LYS A 23 -33.93 -32.71 -10.21
CA LYS A 23 -34.28 -31.29 -10.15
C LYS A 23 -33.95 -30.65 -8.80
N GLN A 24 -34.08 -31.39 -7.71
CA GLN A 24 -33.75 -30.89 -6.39
C GLN A 24 -32.23 -30.82 -6.16
N ASP A 25 -31.47 -31.81 -6.65
CA ASP A 25 -30.00 -31.82 -6.63
C ASP A 25 -29.42 -30.73 -7.57
N GLU A 26 -30.04 -30.48 -8.72
CA GLU A 26 -29.69 -29.36 -9.63
C GLU A 26 -29.96 -28.00 -8.98
N ASN A 27 -31.13 -27.81 -8.37
CA ASN A 27 -31.50 -26.55 -7.72
C ASN A 27 -30.59 -26.24 -6.51
N VAL A 28 -30.24 -27.26 -5.72
CA VAL A 28 -29.27 -27.14 -4.60
C VAL A 28 -27.86 -26.82 -5.13
N ASN A 29 -27.47 -27.39 -6.27
CA ASN A 29 -26.18 -27.09 -6.88
C ASN A 29 -26.13 -25.67 -7.48
N GLU A 30 -27.23 -25.17 -8.05
CA GLU A 30 -27.35 -23.78 -8.52
C GLU A 30 -27.33 -22.78 -7.36
N GLU A 31 -28.07 -23.05 -6.28
CA GLU A 31 -28.08 -22.20 -5.08
C GLU A 31 -26.70 -22.18 -4.41
N PHE A 32 -26.02 -23.33 -4.33
CA PHE A 32 -24.64 -23.43 -3.85
C PHE A 32 -23.66 -22.65 -4.73
N ASN A 33 -23.72 -22.81 -6.07
CA ASN A 33 -22.84 -22.09 -6.98
C ASN A 33 -23.09 -20.58 -6.92
N LYS A 34 -24.35 -20.16 -6.79
CA LYS A 34 -24.72 -18.76 -6.60
C LYS A 34 -24.14 -18.19 -5.30
N ALA A 35 -24.31 -18.88 -4.18
CA ALA A 35 -23.75 -18.46 -2.90
C ALA A 35 -22.21 -18.42 -2.91
N PHE A 36 -21.58 -19.37 -3.62
CA PHE A 36 -20.13 -19.40 -3.78
C PHE A 36 -19.62 -18.23 -4.63
N GLU A 37 -20.29 -17.91 -5.73
CA GLU A 37 -19.94 -16.74 -6.55
C GLU A 37 -20.18 -15.42 -5.79
N GLU A 38 -21.29 -15.31 -5.04
CA GLU A 38 -21.57 -14.15 -4.19
C GLU A 38 -20.48 -13.98 -3.12
N MET A 39 -19.97 -15.06 -2.53
CA MET A 39 -18.83 -15.01 -1.60
C MET A 39 -17.54 -14.52 -2.28
N LEU A 40 -17.25 -14.99 -3.49
CA LEU A 40 -16.09 -14.54 -4.27
C LEU A 40 -16.19 -13.05 -4.67
N GLU A 41 -17.41 -12.57 -4.91
CA GLU A 41 -17.72 -11.17 -5.13
C GLU A 41 -17.54 -10.34 -3.86
N ILE A 42 -18.14 -10.73 -2.75
CA ILE A 42 -18.02 -10.03 -1.45
C ILE A 42 -16.56 -9.88 -1.02
N ARG A 43 -15.72 -10.88 -1.29
CA ARG A 43 -14.30 -10.88 -0.93
C ARG A 43 -13.37 -10.26 -1.96
N ASP A 44 -13.90 -9.65 -3.01
CA ASP A 44 -13.12 -9.06 -4.12
C ASP A 44 -12.01 -10.01 -4.62
N ILE A 45 -12.33 -11.31 -4.73
CA ILE A 45 -11.33 -12.27 -5.16
C ILE A 45 -11.02 -12.02 -6.65
N PRO A 46 -9.74 -11.85 -7.04
CA PRO A 46 -9.36 -11.62 -8.43
C PRO A 46 -9.82 -12.73 -9.41
N PRO A 47 -10.25 -12.43 -10.66
CA PRO A 47 -10.67 -13.44 -11.64
C PRO A 47 -9.71 -14.62 -11.85
N PRO A 48 -8.37 -14.44 -11.87
CA PRO A 48 -7.43 -15.56 -12.00
C PRO A 48 -7.50 -16.51 -10.81
N VAL A 49 -7.66 -15.96 -9.60
CA VAL A 49 -7.84 -16.73 -8.36
C VAL A 49 -9.25 -17.34 -8.31
N ARG A 50 -10.29 -16.62 -8.77
CA ARG A 50 -11.65 -17.17 -8.91
C ARG A 50 -11.66 -18.39 -9.81
N ASN A 51 -10.95 -18.36 -10.93
CA ASN A 51 -10.86 -19.50 -11.84
C ASN A 51 -10.21 -20.71 -11.18
N GLN A 52 -9.18 -20.50 -10.36
CA GLN A 52 -8.58 -21.57 -9.56
C GLN A 52 -9.54 -22.10 -8.49
N LEU A 53 -10.25 -21.22 -7.78
CA LEU A 53 -11.25 -21.58 -6.76
C LEU A 53 -12.44 -22.31 -7.38
N ARG A 54 -12.87 -21.94 -8.60
CA ARG A 54 -13.90 -22.64 -9.40
C ARG A 54 -13.45 -24.02 -9.84
N ALA A 55 -12.16 -24.22 -10.06
CA ALA A 55 -11.59 -25.53 -10.41
C ALA A 55 -11.40 -26.46 -9.19
N MET A 56 -11.61 -25.98 -7.95
CA MET A 56 -11.49 -26.81 -6.75
C MET A 56 -12.65 -27.79 -6.57
N ASP A 57 -12.38 -28.90 -5.89
CA ASP A 57 -13.38 -29.89 -5.51
C ASP A 57 -14.52 -29.26 -4.69
N THR A 58 -15.76 -29.73 -4.90
CA THR A 58 -16.98 -29.23 -4.21
C THR A 58 -16.84 -29.21 -2.70
N ARG A 59 -16.25 -30.25 -2.09
CA ARG A 59 -16.02 -30.31 -0.64
C ARG A 59 -15.09 -29.21 -0.13
N LYS A 60 -14.10 -28.77 -0.92
CA LYS A 60 -13.22 -27.66 -0.55
C LYS A 60 -13.95 -26.34 -0.67
N LYS A 61 -14.76 -26.16 -1.72
CA LYS A 61 -15.64 -24.99 -1.88
C LYS A 61 -16.65 -24.87 -0.74
N GLU A 62 -17.29 -25.96 -0.32
CA GLU A 62 -18.20 -25.99 0.83
C GLU A 62 -17.51 -25.59 2.14
N ASN A 63 -16.26 -26.03 2.36
CA ASN A 63 -15.52 -25.64 3.56
C ASN A 63 -15.17 -24.14 3.55
N ILE A 64 -14.86 -23.59 2.37
CA ILE A 64 -14.62 -22.15 2.18
C ILE A 64 -15.92 -21.37 2.42
N LEU A 65 -17.04 -21.83 1.86
CA LEU A 65 -18.36 -21.21 2.02
C LEU A 65 -18.83 -21.24 3.49
N LYS A 66 -18.68 -22.38 4.17
CA LYS A 66 -18.99 -22.50 5.60
C LYS A 66 -18.10 -21.60 6.44
N ALA A 67 -16.82 -21.46 6.08
CA ALA A 67 -15.91 -20.53 6.75
C ALA A 67 -16.30 -19.05 6.53
N SER A 68 -16.92 -18.72 5.40
CA SER A 68 -17.43 -17.36 5.12
C SER A 68 -18.79 -17.07 5.73
N GLU A 69 -19.73 -18.04 5.77
CA GLU A 69 -21.06 -17.87 6.39
C GLU A 69 -20.95 -17.66 7.91
N ILE A 70 -19.98 -18.30 8.56
CA ILE A 70 -19.68 -18.08 9.98
C ILE A 70 -19.19 -16.64 10.25
N ALA A 71 -18.78 -15.89 9.22
CA ALA A 71 -18.36 -14.49 9.31
C ALA A 71 -19.48 -13.46 9.07
N LEU A 72 -20.68 -13.88 8.65
CA LEU A 72 -21.86 -13.02 8.54
C LEU A 72 -22.72 -13.15 9.83
N PRO A 73 -23.21 -12.06 10.43
CA PRO A 73 -24.10 -12.16 11.57
C PRO A 73 -25.47 -12.67 11.10
N SER A 74 -25.85 -13.87 11.54
CA SER A 74 -27.22 -14.36 11.40
C SER A 74 -28.15 -13.60 12.34
N SER A 75 -29.09 -12.85 11.77
CA SER A 75 -30.25 -12.33 12.46
C SER A 75 -31.31 -13.43 12.56
N ASP A 76 -31.26 -14.24 13.61
CA ASP A 76 -32.50 -14.61 14.31
C ASP A 76 -32.23 -15.17 15.70
N SER A 77 -33.03 -14.72 16.66
CA SER A 77 -32.98 -15.03 18.08
C SER A 77 -33.86 -16.23 18.41
N THR A 78 -33.39 -17.16 19.24
CA THR A 78 -33.98 -17.60 20.52
C THR A 78 -33.38 -18.95 20.95
N GLU A 79 -32.64 -18.97 22.05
CA GLU A 79 -32.90 -19.81 23.24
C GLU A 79 -31.67 -19.86 24.15
N ILE A 80 -31.88 -19.47 25.41
CA ILE A 80 -30.94 -19.58 26.53
C ILE A 80 -31.14 -20.97 27.14
N PRO A 81 -30.06 -21.67 27.53
CA PRO A 81 -29.94 -22.00 28.95
C PRO A 81 -28.53 -21.78 29.52
N GLN A 82 -28.44 -21.02 30.61
CA GLN A 82 -27.34 -21.09 31.59
C GLN A 82 -27.51 -22.31 32.54
N PRO A 83 -26.68 -22.52 33.58
CA PRO A 83 -25.33 -23.08 33.52
C PRO A 83 -25.21 -24.32 34.45
N LYS A 84 -24.17 -25.14 34.30
CA LYS A 84 -23.78 -26.08 35.37
C LYS A 84 -22.29 -25.96 35.70
N LEU A 85 -22.03 -25.38 36.86
CA LEU A 85 -20.76 -25.48 37.59
C LEU A 85 -20.42 -26.96 37.85
N LYS A 86 -19.15 -27.33 37.65
CA LYS A 86 -18.45 -28.28 38.53
C LYS A 86 -16.98 -27.88 38.70
N THR A 87 -16.66 -27.56 39.94
CA THR A 87 -15.33 -27.51 40.57
C THR A 87 -14.71 -28.91 40.68
N ARG A 88 -13.39 -29.05 40.45
CA ARG A 88 -12.45 -29.73 41.36
C ARG A 88 -10.99 -29.59 40.93
N SER A 89 -10.15 -29.61 41.97
CA SER A 89 -8.74 -29.22 42.09
C SER A 89 -7.73 -30.36 41.99
N SER A 90 -6.44 -29.97 41.88
CA SER A 90 -5.17 -30.68 42.26
C SER A 90 -4.75 -31.89 41.41
N SER A 91 -3.49 -32.18 41.05
CA SER A 91 -2.17 -31.92 41.68
C SER A 91 -0.97 -32.27 40.75
N ALA A 92 0.18 -31.60 40.98
CA ALA A 92 1.58 -32.09 41.02
C ALA A 92 2.35 -32.65 39.78
N MET A 93 3.43 -31.91 39.46
CA MET A 93 4.81 -32.21 39.03
C MET A 93 5.23 -33.55 38.39
N SER A 94 5.98 -33.46 37.28
CA SER A 94 7.27 -34.17 37.05
C SER A 94 7.99 -33.67 35.78
N ARG A 95 9.32 -33.90 35.71
CA ARG A 95 10.36 -33.24 34.88
C ARG A 95 10.66 -33.96 33.54
N SER A 96 10.91 -33.17 32.47
CA SER A 96 11.85 -33.22 31.31
C SER A 96 12.25 -34.55 30.59
N PRO A 97 12.89 -34.54 29.38
CA PRO A 97 12.84 -33.64 28.20
C PRO A 97 12.72 -34.40 26.82
N ASP A 98 12.85 -33.65 25.71
CA ASP A 98 13.15 -34.06 24.30
C ASP A 98 12.02 -34.48 23.33
N LYS A 99 11.68 -33.59 22.37
CA LYS A 99 11.99 -33.74 20.92
C LYS A 99 11.23 -32.76 20.00
N ALA A 100 12.02 -32.20 19.07
CA ALA A 100 11.71 -31.83 17.68
C ALA A 100 10.46 -30.96 17.39
N SER A 101 10.69 -29.66 17.29
CA SER A 101 9.79 -28.69 16.65
C SER A 101 9.67 -28.97 15.15
N LYS A 102 8.55 -29.58 14.73
CA LYS A 102 8.00 -29.40 13.38
C LYS A 102 7.14 -28.15 13.40
N GLN A 103 7.63 -27.07 12.77
CA GLN A 103 6.81 -25.91 12.45
C GLN A 103 5.83 -26.30 11.35
N SER A 104 4.58 -26.60 11.73
CA SER A 104 3.47 -26.60 10.80
C SER A 104 3.02 -25.16 10.60
N ALA A 105 3.10 -24.70 9.35
CA ALA A 105 2.51 -23.45 8.88
C ALA A 105 1.01 -23.43 9.24
N SER A 106 0.63 -22.55 10.15
CA SER A 106 -0.76 -22.27 10.48
C SER A 106 -1.34 -21.33 9.43
N SER A 107 -2.10 -21.88 8.50
CA SER A 107 -3.04 -21.11 7.66
C SER A 107 -4.13 -20.54 8.57
N SER A 108 -4.00 -19.28 8.97
CA SER A 108 -5.00 -18.56 9.76
C SER A 108 -6.19 -18.16 8.88
N SER A 109 -7.23 -18.99 8.84
CA SER A 109 -8.56 -18.56 8.43
C SER A 109 -9.19 -17.79 9.60
N SER A 110 -9.29 -16.47 9.46
CA SER A 110 -9.84 -15.56 10.47
C SER A 110 -11.33 -15.82 10.68
N LYS A 111 -11.71 -16.29 11.87
CA LYS A 111 -13.03 -15.98 12.43
C LYS A 111 -13.00 -14.52 12.84
N VAL A 112 -13.97 -13.72 12.39
CA VAL A 112 -14.18 -12.35 12.87
C VAL A 112 -14.66 -12.46 14.32
N ASP A 113 -13.85 -12.01 15.28
CA ASP A 113 -14.29 -11.96 16.68
C ASP A 113 -15.40 -10.91 16.80
N LYS A 114 -16.35 -11.07 17.74
CA LYS A 114 -17.39 -10.04 17.99
C LYS A 114 -16.81 -8.65 18.30
N SER A 115 -15.54 -8.58 18.70
CA SER A 115 -14.77 -7.35 18.92
C SER A 115 -14.30 -6.65 17.63
N ASP A 116 -14.31 -7.34 16.48
CA ASP A 116 -13.83 -6.82 15.19
C ASP A 116 -14.93 -6.15 14.34
N SER A 117 -15.97 -5.65 15.00
CA SER A 117 -17.08 -4.99 14.33
C SER A 117 -16.65 -3.65 13.72
N PRO A 118 -16.98 -3.36 12.43
CA PRO A 118 -16.71 -2.08 11.78
C PRO A 118 -17.18 -0.88 12.60
N THR A 119 -18.41 -0.97 13.14
CA THR A 119 -19.04 0.10 13.91
C THR A 119 -18.34 0.36 15.25
N LEU A 120 -17.73 -0.66 15.86
CA LEU A 120 -16.97 -0.46 17.10
C LEU A 120 -15.69 0.34 16.86
N PHE A 121 -14.97 0.04 15.78
CA PHE A 121 -13.78 0.81 15.41
C PHE A 121 -14.13 2.24 14.98
N ALA A 122 -15.21 2.44 14.23
CA ALA A 122 -15.66 3.78 13.87
C ALA A 122 -15.99 4.62 15.13
N LYS A 123 -16.75 4.05 16.08
CA LYS A 123 -17.07 4.71 17.35
C LYS A 123 -15.85 4.94 18.24
N MET A 124 -14.84 4.06 18.18
CA MET A 124 -13.57 4.26 18.90
C MET A 124 -12.86 5.51 18.36
N LEU A 125 -12.72 5.63 17.04
CA LEU A 125 -12.10 6.79 16.39
C LEU A 125 -12.88 8.09 16.58
N GLU A 126 -14.20 8.01 16.71
CA GLU A 126 -15.06 9.17 16.96
C GLU A 126 -14.94 9.70 18.40
N LYS A 127 -14.81 8.81 19.39
CA LYS A 127 -14.93 9.16 20.81
C LYS A 127 -13.61 9.35 21.54
N GLU A 128 -12.57 8.62 21.16
CA GLU A 128 -11.27 8.66 21.82
C GLU A 128 -10.38 9.72 21.16
N HIS A 129 -9.75 10.58 21.95
CA HIS A 129 -8.74 11.51 21.43
C HIS A 129 -7.55 10.73 20.86
N SER A 130 -6.94 11.24 19.80
CA SER A 130 -5.88 10.54 19.07
C SER A 130 -4.72 10.03 19.93
N THR A 131 -4.27 10.80 20.92
CA THR A 131 -3.18 10.39 21.83
C THR A 131 -3.59 9.32 22.84
N ALA A 132 -4.90 9.10 23.05
CA ALA A 132 -5.43 8.09 23.95
C ALA A 132 -5.80 6.78 23.23
N LEU A 133 -5.76 6.77 21.90
CA LEU A 133 -6.02 5.57 21.10
C LEU A 133 -5.03 4.46 21.46
N SER A 134 -5.55 3.24 21.57
CA SER A 134 -4.70 2.07 21.77
C SER A 134 -4.00 1.67 20.47
N VAL A 135 -2.66 1.64 20.49
CA VAL A 135 -1.82 1.21 19.35
C VAL A 135 -2.26 -0.17 18.83
N ASP A 136 -2.56 -1.12 19.73
CA ASP A 136 -2.95 -2.48 19.35
C ASP A 136 -4.32 -2.54 18.69
N LYS A 137 -5.28 -1.70 19.12
CA LYS A 137 -6.58 -1.58 18.45
C LYS A 137 -6.43 -0.98 17.05
N VAL A 138 -5.61 0.06 16.88
CA VAL A 138 -5.37 0.66 15.55
C VAL A 138 -4.60 -0.32 14.64
N LYS A 139 -3.64 -1.09 15.18
CA LYS A 139 -2.99 -2.19 14.46
C LYS A 139 -4.00 -3.24 14.00
N ARG A 140 -4.98 -3.60 14.84
CA ARG A 140 -6.05 -4.52 14.48
C ARG A 140 -6.94 -3.93 13.39
N LEU A 141 -7.34 -2.67 13.51
CA LEU A 141 -8.09 -1.94 12.48
C LEU A 141 -7.36 -1.97 11.13
N ARG A 142 -6.05 -1.68 11.10
CA ARG A 142 -5.22 -1.78 9.88
C ARG A 142 -5.27 -3.17 9.25
N GLN A 143 -5.21 -4.23 10.07
CA GLN A 143 -5.30 -5.61 9.55
C GLN A 143 -6.65 -5.86 8.89
N LEU A 144 -7.74 -5.41 9.52
CA LEU A 144 -9.10 -5.57 9.00
C LEU A 144 -9.29 -4.80 7.70
N ILE A 145 -8.85 -3.53 7.63
CA ILE A 145 -8.89 -2.71 6.40
C ILE A 145 -8.21 -3.41 5.21
N ARG A 146 -7.13 -4.16 5.45
CA ARG A 146 -6.35 -4.81 4.39
C ARG A 146 -6.81 -6.21 4.01
N ALA A 147 -7.53 -6.89 4.88
CA ALA A 147 -7.76 -8.34 4.78
C ALA A 147 -9.25 -8.72 4.75
N GLU A 148 -10.13 -7.88 5.26
CA GLU A 148 -11.57 -8.15 5.27
C GLU A 148 -12.24 -7.80 3.94
N SER A 149 -13.49 -8.26 3.79
CA SER A 149 -14.32 -8.02 2.61
C SER A 149 -14.59 -6.54 2.34
N SER A 150 -14.88 -6.19 1.09
CA SER A 150 -15.34 -4.84 0.71
C SER A 150 -16.59 -4.41 1.47
N LYS A 151 -17.47 -5.37 1.79
CA LYS A 151 -18.64 -5.11 2.63
C LYS A 151 -18.26 -4.62 4.03
N TRP A 152 -17.24 -5.21 4.67
CA TRP A 152 -16.77 -4.77 5.98
C TRP A 152 -16.29 -3.32 5.92
N LEU A 153 -15.57 -2.96 4.85
CA LEU A 153 -15.06 -1.61 4.65
C LEU A 153 -16.18 -0.59 4.39
N LEU A 154 -17.20 -0.96 3.59
CA LEU A 154 -18.41 -0.15 3.39
C LEU A 154 -19.17 0.09 4.70
N ASP A 155 -19.37 -0.97 5.50
CA ASP A 155 -20.04 -0.87 6.80
C ASP A 155 -19.21 0.00 7.78
N PHE A 156 -17.87 -0.03 7.69
CA PHE A 156 -16.97 0.84 8.44
C PHE A 156 -17.12 2.31 8.03
N PHE A 157 -17.16 2.59 6.72
CA PHE A 157 -17.35 3.94 6.20
C PHE A 157 -18.74 4.49 6.52
N ALA A 158 -19.79 3.69 6.36
CA ALA A 158 -21.17 4.07 6.69
C ALA A 158 -21.33 4.41 8.18
N ALA A 159 -20.51 3.81 9.05
CA ALA A 159 -20.47 4.13 10.47
C ALA A 159 -19.62 5.37 10.82
N GLY A 160 -19.09 6.12 9.84
CA GLY A 160 -18.23 7.28 10.04
C GLY A 160 -16.76 6.94 10.29
N GLY A 161 -16.33 5.72 9.97
CA GLY A 161 -14.97 5.25 10.24
C GLY A 161 -13.88 5.99 9.49
N TYR A 162 -14.14 6.40 8.24
CA TYR A 162 -13.17 7.18 7.46
C TYR A 162 -13.04 8.62 7.98
N GLU A 163 -14.17 9.25 8.35
CA GLU A 163 -14.22 10.53 9.05
C GLU A 163 -13.41 10.48 10.35
N GLY A 164 -13.62 9.44 11.15
CA GLY A 164 -12.86 9.20 12.38
C GLY A 164 -11.36 9.07 12.12
N LEU A 165 -10.94 8.36 11.07
CA LEU A 165 -9.52 8.23 10.69
C LEU A 165 -8.92 9.59 10.30
N CYS A 166 -9.63 10.38 9.49
CA CYS A 166 -9.18 11.72 9.10
C CYS A 166 -9.09 12.68 10.29
N SER A 167 -10.11 12.69 11.16
CA SER A 167 -10.10 13.51 12.37
C SER A 167 -8.95 13.11 13.28
N SER A 168 -8.76 11.80 13.50
CA SER A 168 -7.66 11.30 14.34
C SER A 168 -6.29 11.68 13.76
N LEU A 169 -6.12 11.58 12.44
CA LEU A 169 -4.88 12.00 11.80
C LEU A 169 -4.66 13.51 11.93
N ASN A 170 -5.69 14.33 11.69
CA ASN A 170 -5.58 15.78 11.80
C ASN A 170 -5.30 16.26 13.24
N GLU A 171 -5.81 15.56 14.25
CA GLU A 171 -5.49 15.80 15.65
C GLU A 171 -4.04 15.44 15.96
N ILE A 172 -3.60 14.23 15.59
CA ILE A 172 -2.25 13.76 15.93
C ILE A 172 -1.16 14.57 15.22
N LEU A 173 -1.41 15.08 14.00
CA LEU A 173 -0.47 15.92 13.26
C LEU A 173 -0.24 17.29 13.93
N LYS A 174 -1.15 17.73 14.82
CA LYS A 174 -1.01 18.98 15.60
C LYS A 174 -0.25 18.78 16.91
N VAL A 175 0.00 17.54 17.32
CA VAL A 175 0.72 17.22 18.54
C VAL A 175 2.21 17.51 18.36
N GLU A 176 2.81 18.16 19.35
CA GLU A 176 4.26 18.37 19.38
C GLU A 176 4.94 17.11 19.92
N TRP A 177 5.76 16.48 19.08
CA TRP A 177 6.50 15.27 19.43
C TRP A 177 7.72 15.62 20.28
N ARG A 178 7.89 14.97 21.43
CA ARG A 178 9.15 15.00 22.19
C ARG A 178 9.97 13.77 21.82
N GLU A 179 11.16 13.98 21.25
CA GLU A 179 12.04 12.92 20.71
C GLU A 179 12.32 11.80 21.73
N GLU A 180 12.33 12.15 23.01
CA GLU A 180 12.71 11.30 24.14
C GLU A 180 11.67 10.22 24.48
N GLN A 181 10.44 10.34 23.96
CA GLN A 181 9.31 9.48 24.33
C GLN A 181 8.88 8.49 23.23
N HIS A 182 9.43 8.58 22.01
CA HIS A 182 9.06 7.71 20.88
C HIS A 182 7.53 7.57 20.68
N ASP A 183 6.79 8.67 20.87
CA ASP A 183 5.32 8.65 20.93
C ASP A 183 4.63 8.62 19.56
N ASP A 184 5.37 8.60 18.44
CA ASP A 184 4.79 8.61 17.09
C ASP A 184 4.15 7.28 16.66
N GLN A 185 4.06 6.28 17.54
CA GLN A 185 3.49 4.97 17.25
C GLN A 185 2.03 5.05 16.77
N ILE A 186 1.22 5.94 17.36
CA ILE A 186 -0.16 6.11 16.92
C ILE A 186 -0.22 6.77 15.54
N LEU A 187 0.58 7.82 15.30
CA LEU A 187 0.69 8.41 13.97
C LEU A 187 1.11 7.35 12.95
N HIS A 188 2.13 6.56 13.28
CA HIS A 188 2.61 5.48 12.45
C HIS A 188 1.50 4.49 12.08
N GLU A 189 0.75 3.98 13.07
CA GLU A 189 -0.32 3.02 12.81
C GLU A 189 -1.52 3.62 12.09
N LEU A 190 -1.87 4.89 12.35
CA LEU A 190 -2.87 5.62 11.57
C LEU A 190 -2.43 5.73 10.10
N LEU A 191 -1.20 6.17 9.81
CA LEU A 191 -0.67 6.23 8.45
C LEU A 191 -0.70 4.85 7.77
N ARG A 192 -0.45 3.77 8.52
CA ARG A 192 -0.59 2.41 7.97
C ARG A 192 -2.03 2.02 7.70
N CYS A 193 -3.02 2.52 8.44
CA CYS A 193 -4.45 2.38 8.07
C CYS A 193 -4.72 3.09 6.74
N PHE A 194 -4.28 4.34 6.56
CA PHE A 194 -4.42 5.08 5.29
C PHE A 194 -3.77 4.34 4.12
N LYS A 195 -2.54 3.87 4.28
CA LYS A 195 -1.88 3.01 3.28
C LYS A 195 -2.59 1.65 3.11
N GLY A 196 -3.30 1.18 4.12
CA GLY A 196 -4.13 -0.02 4.04
C GLY A 196 -5.31 0.17 3.09
N LEU A 197 -5.94 1.35 3.09
CA LEU A 197 -7.08 1.67 2.22
C LEU A 197 -6.73 1.54 0.73
N SER A 198 -5.47 1.76 0.34
CA SER A 198 -5.01 1.62 -1.04
C SER A 198 -4.97 0.17 -1.57
N THR A 199 -5.34 -0.83 -0.76
CA THR A 199 -5.46 -2.24 -1.18
C THR A 199 -6.89 -2.60 -1.64
N SER A 200 -7.76 -1.62 -1.85
CA SER A 200 -9.14 -1.82 -2.30
C SER A 200 -9.60 -0.60 -3.12
N GLU A 201 -10.49 -0.81 -4.09
CA GLU A 201 -11.02 0.29 -4.90
C GLU A 201 -11.85 1.26 -4.07
N ILE A 202 -12.71 0.77 -3.18
CA ILE A 202 -13.54 1.59 -2.29
C ILE A 202 -12.67 2.39 -1.31
N GLY A 203 -11.55 1.82 -0.85
CA GLY A 203 -10.58 2.54 -0.03
C GLY A 203 -9.84 3.63 -0.80
N LEU A 204 -9.50 3.42 -2.07
CA LEU A 204 -8.96 4.48 -2.94
C LEU A 204 -9.98 5.62 -3.13
N GLN A 205 -11.28 5.30 -3.29
CA GLN A 205 -12.36 6.30 -3.39
C GLN A 205 -12.48 7.14 -2.13
N ALA A 206 -12.40 6.49 -0.96
CA ALA A 206 -12.36 7.21 0.31
C ALA A 206 -11.15 8.15 0.37
N LEU A 207 -9.94 7.67 0.04
CA LEU A 207 -8.72 8.47 0.02
C LEU A 207 -8.83 9.71 -0.89
N ALA A 208 -9.44 9.56 -2.08
CA ALA A 208 -9.65 10.67 -3.01
C ALA A 208 -10.63 11.72 -2.50
N SER A 209 -11.70 11.29 -1.82
CA SER A 209 -12.86 12.13 -1.47
C SER A 209 -12.54 13.38 -0.65
N LYS A 210 -11.39 13.41 0.07
CA LYS A 210 -10.98 14.53 0.93
C LYS A 210 -9.73 15.26 0.44
N ALA A 211 -9.16 14.84 -0.69
CA ALA A 211 -7.99 15.50 -1.27
C ALA A 211 -8.27 17.01 -1.49
N PRO A 212 -7.32 17.92 -1.19
CA PRO A 212 -5.91 17.67 -0.90
C PRO A 212 -5.58 17.31 0.57
N GLU A 213 -6.56 17.24 1.46
CA GLU A 213 -6.32 16.74 2.83
C GLU A 213 -6.46 15.21 2.89
N PRO A 214 -5.67 14.48 3.70
CA PRO A 214 -4.65 14.96 4.64
C PRO A 214 -3.26 15.18 4.00
N TYR A 215 -3.10 14.98 2.69
CA TYR A 215 -1.80 15.01 2.00
C TYR A 215 -1.05 16.33 2.21
N LYS A 216 -1.77 17.45 2.16
CA LYS A 216 -1.20 18.77 2.45
C LYS A 216 -0.67 18.84 3.88
N SER A 217 -1.48 18.47 4.87
CA SER A 217 -1.06 18.46 6.28
C SER A 217 0.17 17.57 6.53
N LEU A 218 0.30 16.45 5.81
CA LEU A 218 1.49 15.59 5.88
C LEU A 218 2.75 16.29 5.34
N VAL A 219 2.64 16.95 4.18
CA VAL A 219 3.76 17.69 3.58
C VAL A 219 4.16 18.88 4.46
N ASP A 220 3.18 19.63 4.97
CA ASP A 220 3.42 20.75 5.88
C ASP A 220 4.19 20.29 7.12
N LEU A 221 3.79 19.15 7.73
CA LEU A 221 4.51 18.59 8.87
C LEU A 221 5.96 18.21 8.52
N LEU A 222 6.19 17.58 7.36
CA LEU A 222 7.53 17.21 6.89
C LEU A 222 8.46 18.42 6.69
N PHE A 223 7.92 19.59 6.39
CA PHE A 223 8.69 20.82 6.20
C PHE A 223 8.96 21.60 7.48
N THR A 224 8.55 21.08 8.64
CA THR A 224 8.77 21.68 9.95
C THR A 224 9.80 20.91 10.76
N ASP A 225 10.36 21.56 11.78
CA ASP A 225 11.20 20.90 12.79
C ASP A 225 10.40 19.93 13.68
N LYS A 226 9.07 19.89 13.55
CA LYS A 226 8.17 19.02 14.32
C LYS A 226 7.88 17.69 13.61
N LYS A 227 8.52 17.41 12.48
CA LYS A 227 8.33 16.15 11.75
C LYS A 227 8.67 14.93 12.63
N PRO A 228 8.06 13.76 12.39
CA PRO A 228 8.31 12.57 13.20
C PRO A 228 9.79 12.16 13.20
N GLY A 229 10.36 11.77 14.34
CA GLY A 229 11.75 11.31 14.42
C GLY A 229 12.00 9.98 13.68
N SER A 230 10.98 9.10 13.63
CA SER A 230 11.06 7.80 12.98
C SER A 230 11.08 7.91 11.44
N LEU A 231 12.14 7.38 10.82
CA LEU A 231 12.26 7.34 9.36
C LEU A 231 11.20 6.45 8.71
N SER A 232 10.81 5.38 9.40
CA SER A 232 9.73 4.49 8.96
C SER A 232 8.39 5.22 8.89
N THR A 233 8.12 6.15 9.84
CA THR A 233 6.92 7.00 9.81
C THR A 233 7.00 8.02 8.66
N ARG A 234 8.12 8.71 8.49
CA ARG A 234 8.31 9.64 7.35
C ARG A 234 8.20 8.93 5.99
N GLN A 235 8.70 7.71 5.88
CA GLN A 235 8.55 6.88 4.69
C GLN A 235 7.09 6.61 4.36
N LEU A 236 6.25 6.30 5.35
CA LEU A 236 4.82 6.14 5.12
C LEU A 236 4.18 7.44 4.63
N MET A 237 4.60 8.61 5.13
CA MET A 237 4.11 9.90 4.64
C MET A 237 4.46 10.09 3.15
N MET A 238 5.71 9.82 2.75
CA MET A 238 6.13 9.90 1.34
C MET A 238 5.39 8.92 0.44
N GLU A 239 5.16 7.69 0.91
CA GLU A 239 4.39 6.69 0.19
C GLU A 239 2.92 7.09 0.04
N ILE A 240 2.30 7.67 1.08
CA ILE A 240 0.94 8.21 1.00
C ILE A 240 0.86 9.38 0.01
N ILE A 241 1.83 10.29 0.00
CA ILE A 241 1.88 11.36 -1.02
C ILE A 241 2.02 10.75 -2.42
N THR A 242 2.82 9.69 -2.57
CA THR A 242 3.00 8.97 -3.84
C THR A 242 1.69 8.29 -4.29
N LEU A 243 0.81 7.86 -3.38
CA LEU A 243 -0.49 7.28 -3.71
C LEU A 243 -1.39 8.24 -4.50
N LEU A 244 -1.17 9.56 -4.45
CA LEU A 244 -1.92 10.50 -5.30
C LEU A 244 -1.80 10.15 -6.79
N PHE A 245 -0.63 9.65 -7.22
CA PHE A 245 -0.43 9.17 -8.59
C PHE A 245 -1.13 7.85 -8.90
N GLU A 246 -1.50 7.06 -7.90
CA GLU A 246 -2.34 5.88 -8.15
C GLU A 246 -3.83 6.24 -8.15
N ILE A 247 -4.22 7.20 -7.31
CA ILE A 247 -5.62 7.62 -7.16
C ILE A 247 -6.10 8.42 -8.38
N PHE A 248 -5.28 9.35 -8.87
CA PHE A 248 -5.70 10.36 -9.86
C PHE A 248 -5.01 10.26 -11.23
N ASP A 249 -3.95 9.47 -11.40
CA ASP A 249 -3.29 9.32 -12.71
C ASP A 249 -3.86 8.11 -13.47
N GLU A 250 -4.49 8.38 -14.62
CA GLU A 250 -5.12 7.36 -15.47
C GLU A 250 -4.10 6.45 -16.17
N THR A 251 -2.86 6.94 -16.34
CA THR A 251 -1.86 6.28 -17.18
C THR A 251 -0.78 5.61 -16.35
N SER A 252 -0.83 4.28 -16.36
CA SER A 252 0.20 3.40 -15.81
C SER A 252 1.57 3.65 -16.48
N ASN A 253 2.53 4.22 -15.76
CA ASN A 253 3.91 4.29 -16.21
C ASN A 253 4.66 3.00 -15.81
N ASN A 254 5.03 2.20 -16.82
CA ASN A 254 5.70 0.90 -16.63
C ASN A 254 7.16 1.03 -16.16
N GLU A 255 7.73 2.23 -16.17
CA GLU A 255 9.06 2.54 -15.66
C GLU A 255 9.07 2.77 -14.15
N LEU A 256 7.91 2.97 -13.51
CA LEU A 256 7.83 3.19 -12.07
C LEU A 256 7.68 1.87 -11.33
N ILE A 257 8.60 1.59 -10.40
CA ILE A 257 8.42 0.47 -9.46
C ILE A 257 7.34 0.86 -8.46
N ARG A 258 6.23 0.13 -8.46
CA ARG A 258 5.08 0.39 -7.59
C ARG A 258 5.32 -0.12 -6.18
N SER A 259 4.51 0.37 -5.24
CA SER A 259 4.50 -0.20 -3.90
C SER A 259 3.83 -1.59 -3.95
N PRO A 260 4.35 -2.63 -3.26
CA PRO A 260 3.81 -3.99 -3.35
C PRO A 260 2.44 -4.14 -2.69
N THR A 261 1.99 -3.08 -2.00
CA THR A 261 0.74 -3.06 -1.25
C THR A 261 -0.34 -2.26 -1.95
N THR A 262 -0.11 -1.79 -3.16
CA THR A 262 -1.08 -1.01 -3.91
C THR A 262 -1.99 -1.91 -4.72
N GLN A 263 -3.27 -1.56 -4.86
CA GLN A 263 -4.24 -2.34 -5.62
C GLN A 263 -3.69 -2.70 -7.01
N THR A 264 -3.11 -1.72 -7.70
CA THR A 264 -2.63 -1.98 -9.07
C THR A 264 -1.51 -3.02 -9.13
N TYR A 265 -0.62 -3.03 -8.12
CA TYR A 265 0.43 -4.04 -8.01
C TYR A 265 -0.14 -5.43 -7.74
N LEU A 266 -1.12 -5.51 -6.83
CA LEU A 266 -1.77 -6.77 -6.49
C LEU A 266 -2.48 -7.38 -7.70
N ASN A 267 -3.20 -6.56 -8.48
CA ASN A 267 -3.86 -6.99 -9.72
C ASN A 267 -2.85 -7.55 -10.74
N GLN A 268 -1.72 -6.84 -10.92
CA GLN A 268 -0.65 -7.28 -11.82
C GLN A 268 -0.04 -8.64 -11.42
N VAL A 269 0.25 -8.83 -10.13
CA VAL A 269 0.81 -10.09 -9.62
C VAL A 269 -0.20 -11.24 -9.71
N ASN A 270 -1.48 -10.96 -9.46
CA ASN A 270 -2.53 -11.97 -9.52
C ASN A 270 -2.87 -12.39 -10.95
N GLY A 271 -2.35 -11.72 -11.98
CA GLY A 271 -2.57 -12.07 -13.39
C GLY A 271 -3.91 -11.57 -13.93
N GLU A 272 -4.48 -10.52 -13.34
CA GLU A 272 -5.63 -9.82 -13.92
C GLU A 272 -5.15 -9.01 -15.13
N VAL A 273 -5.23 -9.63 -16.31
CA VAL A 273 -4.80 -9.02 -17.58
C VAL A 273 -5.86 -8.03 -18.10
N ASP A 274 -7.13 -8.26 -17.73
CA ASP A 274 -8.21 -7.30 -17.92
C ASP A 274 -8.23 -6.38 -16.70
N SER A 275 -7.50 -5.29 -16.81
CA SER A 275 -7.54 -4.17 -15.87
C SER A 275 -9.00 -3.82 -15.58
N VAL A 276 -9.46 -4.07 -14.35
CA VAL A 276 -10.51 -3.22 -13.77
C VAL A 276 -9.92 -1.83 -13.84
N HIS A 277 -10.34 -1.08 -14.84
CA HIS A 277 -10.00 0.32 -14.97
C HIS A 277 -10.73 0.99 -13.81
N ILE A 278 -10.04 1.13 -12.68
CA ILE A 278 -10.50 1.97 -11.58
C ILE A 278 -10.86 3.29 -12.25
N GLN A 279 -12.14 3.66 -12.22
CA GLN A 279 -12.56 4.90 -12.86
C GLN A 279 -11.70 6.02 -12.25
N PRO A 280 -10.97 6.78 -13.08
CA PRO A 280 -10.17 7.89 -12.60
C PRO A 280 -11.01 8.76 -11.68
N MET A 281 -10.55 8.92 -10.46
CA MET A 281 -11.27 9.73 -9.49
C MET A 281 -11.14 11.19 -9.88
N GLU A 282 -12.20 11.97 -9.65
CA GLU A 282 -12.17 13.38 -10.00
C GLU A 282 -11.09 14.11 -9.21
N LEU A 283 -10.17 14.74 -9.94
CA LEU A 283 -9.11 15.53 -9.34
C LEU A 283 -9.71 16.76 -8.64
N PRO A 284 -9.27 17.09 -7.41
CA PRO A 284 -9.81 18.26 -6.70
C PRO A 284 -9.55 19.56 -7.47
N TYR A 285 -10.54 20.44 -7.52
CA TYR A 285 -10.35 21.82 -7.99
C TYR A 285 -9.38 22.57 -7.05
N PRO A 286 -8.47 23.43 -7.55
CA PRO A 286 -8.31 23.95 -8.92
C PRO A 286 -7.28 23.21 -9.78
N TYR A 287 -6.86 22.01 -9.39
CA TYR A 287 -5.76 21.30 -10.05
C TYR A 287 -6.22 20.71 -11.39
N ARG A 288 -5.33 20.71 -12.39
CA ARG A 288 -5.62 20.16 -13.73
C ARG A 288 -5.00 18.79 -13.97
N SER A 289 -3.98 18.45 -13.19
CA SER A 289 -3.37 17.13 -13.19
C SER A 289 -2.83 16.76 -11.82
N THR A 290 -2.62 15.47 -11.59
CA THR A 290 -1.97 14.96 -10.39
C THR A 290 -0.56 15.52 -10.23
N GLY A 291 0.15 15.69 -11.35
CA GLY A 291 1.45 16.35 -11.36
C GLY A 291 1.37 17.77 -10.80
N GLU A 292 0.36 18.55 -11.21
CA GLU A 292 0.16 19.91 -10.72
C GLU A 292 -0.13 19.94 -9.22
N LEU A 293 -1.05 19.09 -8.76
CA LEU A 293 -1.37 18.92 -7.34
C LEU A 293 -0.11 18.64 -6.54
N VAL A 294 0.66 17.61 -6.89
CA VAL A 294 1.85 17.21 -6.12
C VAL A 294 2.96 18.27 -6.21
N ARG A 295 3.17 18.92 -7.37
CA ARG A 295 4.14 20.03 -7.47
C ARG A 295 3.79 21.16 -6.51
N LYS A 296 2.51 21.54 -6.43
CA LYS A 296 2.03 22.60 -5.53
C LYS A 296 2.13 22.20 -4.06
N LEU A 297 1.85 20.94 -3.72
CA LEU A 297 2.04 20.43 -2.36
C LEU A 297 3.50 20.51 -1.93
N LEU A 298 4.44 20.11 -2.79
CA LEU A 298 5.88 20.06 -2.45
C LEU A 298 6.62 21.40 -2.56
N HIS A 299 5.95 22.47 -3.00
CA HIS A 299 6.56 23.80 -2.98
C HIS A 299 6.78 24.28 -1.54
N ASN A 300 7.86 25.02 -1.32
CA ASN A 300 8.06 25.70 -0.06
C ASN A 300 6.83 26.56 0.29
N PRO A 301 6.46 26.65 1.58
CA PRO A 301 5.40 27.53 2.02
C PRO A 301 5.72 28.97 1.62
N VAL A 302 4.67 29.75 1.36
CA VAL A 302 4.81 31.16 1.00
C VAL A 302 5.40 31.91 2.18
N ASP A 303 6.55 32.53 1.97
CA ASP A 303 7.20 33.42 2.94
C ASP A 303 6.85 34.86 2.55
N GLU A 304 5.87 35.44 3.23
CA GLU A 304 5.43 36.83 3.00
C GLU A 304 6.57 37.83 3.15
N ALA A 305 7.56 37.56 4.01
CA ALA A 305 8.71 38.43 4.19
C ALA A 305 9.65 38.41 2.98
N LEU A 306 9.78 37.27 2.29
CA LEU A 306 10.48 37.17 1.00
C LEU A 306 9.66 37.78 -0.13
N GLU A 307 8.33 37.62 -0.09
CA GLU A 307 7.43 38.17 -1.11
C GLU A 307 7.36 39.70 -1.05
N ASN A 308 7.53 40.29 0.13
CA ASN A 308 7.57 41.74 0.32
C ASN A 308 8.95 42.37 0.02
N GLN A 309 9.95 41.58 -0.40
CA GLN A 309 11.25 42.13 -0.80
C GLN A 309 11.16 42.89 -2.13
N HIS A 310 11.96 43.94 -2.25
CA HIS A 310 12.04 44.72 -3.48
C HIS A 310 12.46 43.82 -4.66
N GLU A 311 11.84 44.06 -5.83
CA GLU A 311 12.08 43.31 -7.08
C GLU A 311 13.56 43.05 -7.41
N PHE A 312 14.47 44.02 -7.18
CA PHE A 312 15.89 43.82 -7.47
C PHE A 312 16.52 42.69 -6.65
N ILE A 313 16.06 42.48 -5.40
CA ILE A 313 16.52 41.39 -4.52
C ILE A 313 15.92 40.07 -4.99
N LYS A 314 14.65 40.07 -5.43
CA LYS A 314 13.99 38.90 -6.00
C LYS A 314 14.69 38.43 -7.28
N VAL A 315 15.09 39.35 -8.16
CA VAL A 315 15.84 39.05 -9.39
C VAL A 315 17.25 38.52 -9.10
N ALA A 316 17.92 39.01 -8.06
CA ALA A 316 19.26 38.54 -7.68
C ALA A 316 19.26 37.13 -7.06
N LYS A 317 18.15 36.71 -6.45
CA LYS A 317 18.02 35.39 -5.82
C LYS A 317 17.38 34.40 -6.80
N ARG A 318 18.11 33.32 -7.13
CA ARG A 318 17.48 32.19 -7.83
C ARG A 318 16.44 31.54 -6.90
N PRO A 319 15.15 31.41 -7.30
CA PRO A 319 14.15 30.77 -6.48
C PRO A 319 14.50 29.29 -6.30
N ARG A 320 14.33 28.78 -5.08
CA ARG A 320 14.60 27.37 -4.73
C ARG A 320 13.34 26.74 -4.16
N VAL A 321 12.33 26.61 -5.02
CA VAL A 321 10.96 26.26 -4.63
C VAL A 321 10.83 24.85 -4.02
N TYR A 322 11.84 23.99 -4.16
CA TYR A 322 11.88 22.65 -3.57
C TYR A 322 12.95 22.51 -2.47
N LYS A 323 13.49 23.62 -1.95
CA LYS A 323 14.59 23.58 -0.98
C LYS A 323 14.22 22.81 0.30
N LEU A 324 13.03 23.01 0.85
CA LEU A 324 12.59 22.30 2.06
C LEU A 324 12.30 20.83 1.76
N PHE A 325 11.68 20.53 0.62
CA PHE A 325 11.49 19.14 0.21
C PHE A 325 12.83 18.40 0.07
N LEU A 326 13.82 19.01 -0.56
CA LEU A 326 15.13 18.39 -0.73
C LEU A 326 16.00 18.40 0.54
N SER A 327 15.65 19.16 1.59
CA SER A 327 16.36 19.05 2.87
C SER A 327 16.11 17.71 3.55
N GLU A 328 15.03 16.99 3.23
CA GLU A 328 14.84 15.60 3.66
C GLU A 328 15.97 14.71 3.15
N LEU A 329 16.43 14.89 1.91
CA LEU A 329 17.57 14.13 1.38
C LEU A 329 18.86 14.50 2.11
N TYR A 330 19.04 15.79 2.43
CA TYR A 330 20.22 16.30 3.11
C TYR A 330 20.38 15.70 4.51
N GLU A 331 19.32 15.72 5.31
CA GLU A 331 19.36 15.22 6.69
C GLU A 331 19.75 13.76 6.74
N ILE A 332 19.16 12.93 5.89
CA ILE A 332 19.50 11.50 5.82
C ILE A 332 20.95 11.30 5.39
N GLN A 333 21.42 12.07 4.41
CA GLN A 333 22.82 11.97 3.96
C GLN A 333 23.82 12.46 5.00
N ARG A 334 23.45 13.44 5.82
CA ARG A 334 24.27 13.96 6.92
C ARG A 334 24.32 12.95 8.07
N ASP A 335 23.16 12.45 8.49
CA ASP A 335 23.01 11.65 9.70
C ASP A 335 23.40 10.18 9.48
N PHE A 336 23.25 9.67 8.25
CA PHE A 336 23.63 8.31 7.85
C PHE A 336 24.76 8.32 6.80
N PHE A 337 25.72 9.24 6.95
CA PHE A 337 26.77 9.46 5.96
C PHE A 337 27.60 8.20 5.63
N TRP A 338 27.73 7.27 6.59
CA TRP A 338 28.49 6.02 6.42
C TRP A 338 27.83 5.04 5.44
N CYS A 339 26.53 5.19 5.16
CA CYS A 339 25.86 4.44 4.10
C CYS A 339 26.42 4.76 2.70
N PHE A 340 27.12 5.88 2.54
CA PHE A 340 27.61 6.42 1.27
C PHE A 340 29.14 6.29 1.11
N GLY A 341 29.72 5.19 1.57
CA GLY A 341 31.17 4.95 1.56
C GLY A 341 31.76 4.51 0.21
N HIS A 342 30.95 4.10 -0.76
CA HIS A 342 31.41 3.48 -2.00
C HIS A 342 31.65 4.50 -3.13
N LYS A 343 32.69 5.33 -2.98
CA LYS A 343 32.97 6.48 -3.88
C LYS A 343 33.10 6.14 -5.37
N ASN A 344 33.46 4.90 -5.71
CA ASN A 344 33.63 4.44 -7.08
C ASN A 344 32.32 4.04 -7.76
N ASN A 345 31.22 3.95 -7.02
CA ASN A 345 29.92 3.59 -7.59
C ASN A 345 29.41 4.73 -8.48
N GLY A 346 28.90 4.36 -9.65
CA GLY A 346 28.31 5.27 -10.63
C GLY A 346 26.79 5.33 -10.55
N ILE A 347 26.23 6.24 -11.32
CA ILE A 347 24.80 6.29 -11.63
C ILE A 347 24.55 5.30 -12.77
N TRP A 348 23.57 4.42 -12.65
CA TRP A 348 23.30 3.45 -13.70
C TRP A 348 22.76 4.12 -14.97
N TYR A 349 23.20 3.62 -16.11
CA TYR A 349 22.59 3.95 -17.40
C TYR A 349 21.24 3.24 -17.50
N TYR A 350 20.17 3.97 -17.16
CA TYR A 350 18.82 3.42 -17.04
C TYR A 350 18.36 2.52 -18.21
N PRO A 351 18.56 2.86 -19.50
CA PRO A 351 18.08 2.03 -20.60
C PRO A 351 18.68 0.61 -20.67
N SER A 352 19.75 0.31 -19.92
CA SER A 352 20.30 -1.05 -19.81
C SER A 352 19.96 -1.77 -18.50
N VAL A 353 19.13 -1.16 -17.64
CA VAL A 353 18.72 -1.73 -16.35
C VAL A 353 17.52 -2.66 -16.51
N ASP A 354 17.63 -3.87 -15.98
CA ASP A 354 16.52 -4.82 -15.90
C ASP A 354 15.71 -4.55 -14.62
N MET A 355 14.57 -3.86 -14.78
CA MET A 355 13.67 -3.51 -13.68
C MET A 355 13.17 -4.75 -12.91
N ARG A 356 12.86 -5.85 -13.61
CA ARG A 356 12.32 -7.06 -12.97
C ARG A 356 13.35 -7.68 -12.03
N GLN A 357 14.61 -7.66 -12.44
CA GLN A 357 15.70 -8.14 -11.61
C GLN A 357 15.94 -7.25 -10.39
N VAL A 358 15.87 -5.92 -10.54
CA VAL A 358 15.95 -4.98 -9.41
C VAL A 358 14.80 -5.22 -8.43
N GLU A 359 13.58 -5.35 -8.94
CA GLU A 359 12.40 -5.59 -8.13
C GLU A 359 12.48 -6.93 -7.38
N ARG A 360 12.99 -7.99 -8.03
CA ARG A 360 13.26 -9.27 -7.34
C ARG A 360 14.26 -9.12 -6.19
N LEU A 361 15.25 -8.24 -6.32
CA LEU A 361 16.24 -7.98 -5.27
C LEU A 361 15.67 -7.15 -4.11
N ARG A 362 14.62 -6.35 -4.33
CA ARG A 362 13.93 -5.58 -3.28
C ARG A 362 13.52 -6.43 -2.08
N PHE A 363 13.04 -7.65 -2.33
CA PHE A 363 12.54 -8.55 -1.30
C PHE A 363 13.63 -9.28 -0.53
N ARG A 364 14.90 -9.13 -0.93
CA ARG A 364 16.04 -9.68 -0.19
C ARG A 364 16.39 -8.69 0.92
N VAL A 365 15.78 -8.89 2.09
CA VAL A 365 16.22 -8.18 3.30
C VAL A 365 17.65 -8.62 3.60
N PRO A 366 18.62 -7.69 3.70
CA PRO A 366 19.97 -8.03 4.13
C PRO A 366 19.94 -8.71 5.51
N GLY A 367 20.65 -9.81 5.71
CA GLY A 367 20.77 -10.42 7.04
C GLY A 367 21.75 -9.65 7.94
N GLY A 368 21.58 -9.70 9.26
CA GLY A 368 22.53 -9.15 10.23
C GLY A 368 22.43 -7.63 10.43
N MET A 369 23.57 -6.96 10.65
CA MET A 369 23.63 -5.52 10.99
C MET A 369 23.03 -4.60 9.91
N THR A 370 22.98 -5.04 8.65
CA THR A 370 22.47 -4.28 7.51
C THR A 370 20.93 -4.23 7.42
N ALA A 371 20.21 -4.88 8.34
CA ALA A 371 18.76 -4.74 8.54
C ALA A 371 18.39 -3.68 9.61
N GLY A 372 19.37 -2.91 10.09
CA GLY A 372 19.17 -1.88 11.11
C GLY A 372 18.81 -0.50 10.52
N VAL A 373 19.19 0.54 11.24
CA VAL A 373 18.86 1.95 10.93
C VAL A 373 19.30 2.41 9.53
N GLU A 374 20.36 1.81 8.97
CA GLU A 374 20.83 2.08 7.61
C GLU A 374 19.78 1.70 6.56
N TYR A 375 19.12 0.55 6.75
CA TYR A 375 18.11 0.06 5.81
C TYR A 375 16.88 0.95 5.84
N GLU A 376 16.46 1.40 7.02
CA GLU A 376 15.37 2.38 7.16
C GLU A 376 15.72 3.72 6.50
N ALA A 377 16.94 4.23 6.72
CA ALA A 377 17.40 5.45 6.10
C ALA A 377 17.43 5.39 4.58
N ILE A 378 17.97 4.30 4.02
CA ILE A 378 18.00 4.11 2.57
C ILE A 378 16.61 3.79 2.02
N GLY A 379 15.75 3.10 2.76
CA GLY A 379 14.34 2.88 2.43
C GLY A 379 13.59 4.20 2.30
N TYR A 380 13.73 5.09 3.29
CA TYR A 380 13.16 6.43 3.25
C TYR A 380 13.69 7.24 2.06
N LEU A 381 15.01 7.30 1.89
CA LEU A 381 15.65 7.98 0.75
C LEU A 381 15.14 7.47 -0.61
N THR A 382 14.94 6.14 -0.71
CA THR A 382 14.38 5.52 -1.90
C THR A 382 12.94 5.98 -2.14
N SER A 383 12.11 6.07 -1.09
CA SER A 383 10.72 6.57 -1.21
C SER A 383 10.66 8.02 -1.70
N VAL A 384 11.61 8.87 -1.28
CA VAL A 384 11.70 10.26 -1.78
C VAL A 384 12.05 10.28 -3.27
N PHE A 385 13.03 9.48 -3.72
CA PHE A 385 13.32 9.39 -5.15
C PHE A 385 12.19 8.75 -5.96
N SER A 386 11.44 7.79 -5.39
CA SER A 386 10.25 7.23 -6.04
C SER A 386 9.16 8.29 -6.24
N LEU A 387 8.92 9.14 -5.24
CA LEU A 387 8.02 10.28 -5.37
C LEU A 387 8.50 11.26 -6.46
N ILE A 388 9.80 11.58 -6.48
CA ILE A 388 10.40 12.44 -7.53
C ILE A 388 10.22 11.83 -8.92
N ASN A 389 10.39 10.51 -9.06
CA ASN A 389 10.20 9.81 -10.34
C ASN A 389 8.75 9.85 -10.80
N ALA A 390 7.80 9.60 -9.90
CA ALA A 390 6.36 9.71 -10.19
C ALA A 390 6.00 11.14 -10.61
N LEU A 391 6.48 12.14 -9.88
CA LEU A 391 6.30 13.56 -10.21
C LEU A 391 6.92 13.93 -11.56
N SER A 392 8.11 13.41 -11.87
CA SER A 392 8.81 13.67 -13.13
C SER A 392 8.06 13.05 -14.32
N ALA A 393 7.56 11.82 -14.15
CA ALA A 393 6.74 11.15 -15.13
C ALA A 393 5.42 11.90 -15.38
N ALA A 394 4.70 12.29 -14.32
CA ALA A 394 3.46 13.06 -14.44
C ALA A 394 3.71 14.43 -15.08
N SER A 395 4.79 15.12 -14.70
CA SER A 395 5.13 16.43 -15.28
C SER A 395 5.48 16.35 -16.77
N LEU A 396 6.00 15.21 -17.24
CA LEU A 396 6.21 14.99 -18.67
C LEU A 396 4.89 14.87 -19.43
N LYS A 397 3.87 14.25 -18.82
CA LYS A 397 2.51 14.19 -19.38
C LYS A 397 1.85 15.57 -19.44
N ASP A 398 2.10 16.41 -18.43
CA ASP A 398 1.59 17.79 -18.37
C ASP A 398 2.20 18.71 -19.46
N GLY A 399 3.33 18.30 -20.04
CA GLY A 399 4.00 19.00 -21.12
C GLY A 399 5.50 19.09 -20.93
N GLU A 400 6.23 19.08 -22.05
CA GLU A 400 7.70 19.07 -22.04
C GLU A 400 8.29 20.28 -21.30
N GLU A 401 7.72 21.48 -21.49
CA GLU A 401 8.15 22.70 -20.78
C GLU A 401 7.93 22.60 -19.27
N VAL A 402 6.79 22.04 -18.84
CA VAL A 402 6.46 21.84 -17.42
C VAL A 402 7.44 20.89 -16.77
N SER A 403 7.72 19.76 -17.45
CA SER A 403 8.72 18.78 -17.02
C SER A 403 10.11 19.39 -16.94
N ARG A 404 10.55 20.13 -17.96
CA ARG A 404 11.87 20.75 -17.98
C ARG A 404 12.03 21.76 -16.86
N ARG A 405 10.99 22.56 -16.58
CA ARG A 405 10.97 23.54 -15.48
C ARG A 405 11.07 22.86 -14.12
N LEU A 406 10.34 21.77 -13.89
CA LEU A 406 10.48 20.97 -12.67
C LEU A 406 11.94 20.58 -12.44
N HIS A 407 12.63 20.07 -13.45
CA HIS A 407 14.02 19.68 -13.31
C HIS A 407 14.94 20.89 -13.09
N GLN A 408 14.72 22.02 -13.76
CA GLN A 408 15.45 23.27 -13.47
C GLN A 408 15.30 23.69 -12.01
N ASP A 409 14.09 23.64 -11.46
CA ASP A 409 13.79 24.03 -10.08
C ASP A 409 14.38 23.06 -9.05
N LEU A 410 14.35 21.75 -9.32
CA LEU A 410 15.00 20.73 -8.48
C LEU A 410 16.52 20.90 -8.46
N PHE A 411 17.14 21.18 -9.61
CA PHE A 411 18.58 21.46 -9.69
C PHE A 411 18.96 22.80 -9.06
N ALA A 412 18.15 23.85 -9.23
CA ALA A 412 18.32 25.11 -8.52
C ALA A 412 18.22 24.94 -7.00
N SER A 413 17.40 23.98 -6.55
CA SER A 413 17.23 23.59 -5.14
C SER A 413 18.32 22.61 -4.64
N GLY A 414 19.19 22.10 -5.51
CA GLY A 414 20.39 21.34 -5.13
C GLY A 414 20.32 19.82 -5.24
N ILE A 415 19.35 19.26 -6.00
CA ILE A 415 19.19 17.80 -6.15
C ILE A 415 20.45 17.09 -6.65
N ASP A 416 21.30 17.78 -7.42
CA ASP A 416 22.55 17.26 -7.97
C ASP A 416 23.53 16.80 -6.89
N ARG A 417 23.65 17.56 -5.80
CA ARG A 417 24.50 17.21 -4.66
C ARG A 417 24.01 15.94 -3.99
N TYR A 418 22.70 15.82 -3.82
CA TYR A 418 22.10 14.66 -3.18
C TYR A 418 22.26 13.41 -4.04
N ILE A 419 22.06 13.50 -5.36
CA ILE A 419 22.33 12.40 -6.30
C ILE A 419 23.81 11.99 -6.25
N TYR A 420 24.72 12.97 -6.24
CA TYR A 420 26.15 12.72 -6.18
C TYR A 420 26.58 11.94 -4.93
N THR A 421 25.95 12.19 -3.77
CA THR A 421 26.22 11.43 -2.55
C THR A 421 25.53 10.07 -2.59
N SER A 422 24.25 10.01 -2.97
CA SER A 422 23.46 8.77 -2.96
C SER A 422 23.99 7.70 -3.91
N ARG A 423 24.65 8.07 -5.01
CA ARG A 423 25.31 7.10 -5.90
C ARG A 423 26.38 6.27 -5.18
N ALA A 424 26.94 6.76 -4.07
CA ALA A 424 27.98 6.06 -3.31
C ALA A 424 27.41 5.04 -2.31
N ALA A 425 26.10 4.78 -2.34
CA ALA A 425 25.46 3.72 -1.57
C ALA A 425 25.83 2.32 -2.08
N SER A 426 25.72 1.31 -1.21
CA SER A 426 26.02 -0.09 -1.56
C SER A 426 25.18 -0.61 -2.74
N LEU A 427 25.85 -1.07 -3.81
CA LEU A 427 25.18 -1.68 -4.98
C LEU A 427 24.54 -3.03 -4.64
N THR A 428 25.10 -3.74 -3.66
CA THR A 428 24.63 -5.06 -3.24
C THR A 428 23.37 -4.97 -2.40
N HIS A 429 23.32 -4.02 -1.46
CA HIS A 429 22.24 -3.92 -0.48
C HIS A 429 21.10 -2.98 -0.90
N TYR A 430 21.39 -1.97 -1.73
CA TYR A 430 20.43 -0.92 -2.06
C TYR A 430 20.17 -0.75 -3.56
N PRO A 431 19.94 -1.83 -4.33
CA PRO A 431 19.74 -1.73 -5.78
C PRO A 431 18.52 -0.88 -6.16
N LEU A 432 17.51 -0.80 -5.31
CA LEU A 432 16.30 -0.01 -5.56
C LEU A 432 16.57 1.50 -5.51
N LEU A 433 17.48 1.96 -4.65
CA LEU A 433 17.91 3.35 -4.63
C LEU A 433 18.62 3.71 -5.94
N HIS A 434 19.56 2.88 -6.38
CA HIS A 434 20.31 3.08 -7.63
C HIS A 434 19.41 3.10 -8.85
N TYR A 435 18.42 2.19 -8.89
CA TYR A 435 17.39 2.20 -9.92
C TYR A 435 16.63 3.53 -9.94
N ASN A 436 16.11 3.98 -8.78
CA ASN A 436 15.35 5.22 -8.71
C ASN A 436 16.18 6.45 -9.10
N ILE A 437 17.46 6.51 -8.72
CA ILE A 437 18.36 7.59 -9.15
C ILE A 437 18.58 7.55 -10.67
N SER A 438 18.81 6.38 -11.25
CA SER A 438 19.01 6.24 -12.69
C SER A 438 17.78 6.62 -13.50
N LEU A 439 16.60 6.22 -13.02
CA LEU A 439 15.32 6.57 -13.62
C LEU A 439 15.09 8.08 -13.57
N TYR A 440 15.38 8.74 -12.45
CA TYR A 440 15.26 10.20 -12.36
C TYR A 440 16.12 10.91 -13.43
N ILE A 441 17.39 10.50 -13.56
CA ILE A 441 18.29 11.07 -14.56
C ILE A 441 17.78 10.81 -15.99
N HIS A 442 17.18 9.64 -16.24
CA HIS A 442 16.57 9.32 -17.52
C HIS A 442 15.36 10.22 -17.83
N LEU A 443 14.44 10.37 -16.88
CA LEU A 443 13.26 11.23 -17.01
C LEU A 443 13.65 12.70 -17.21
N ALA A 444 14.65 13.17 -16.46
CA ALA A 444 15.20 14.52 -16.63
C ALA A 444 15.75 14.72 -18.05
N LYS A 445 16.55 13.79 -18.58
CA LYS A 445 17.03 13.88 -19.97
C LYS A 445 15.88 13.87 -20.98
N ARG A 446 14.83 13.08 -20.74
CA ARG A 446 13.67 12.97 -21.64
C ARG A 446 12.84 14.26 -21.71
N SER A 447 12.89 15.10 -20.69
CA SER A 447 12.29 16.46 -20.70
C SER A 447 13.07 17.50 -21.52
N GLY A 448 14.20 17.12 -22.12
CA GLY A 448 15.14 18.07 -22.73
C GLY A 448 16.02 18.81 -21.72
N PHE A 449 15.95 18.48 -20.42
CA PHE A 449 16.85 19.05 -19.42
C PHE A 449 18.29 18.51 -19.59
N THR A 450 19.26 19.41 -19.65
CA THR A 450 20.68 19.05 -19.80
C THR A 450 21.28 18.68 -18.45
N ILE A 451 21.70 17.42 -18.29
CA ILE A 451 22.33 16.95 -17.06
C ILE A 451 23.72 17.58 -16.90
N PRO A 452 24.01 18.26 -15.78
CA PRO A 452 25.32 18.83 -15.52
C PRO A 452 26.46 17.79 -15.56
N ASN A 453 27.62 18.19 -16.09
CA ASN A 453 28.81 17.34 -16.22
C ASN A 453 29.28 16.73 -14.90
N VAL A 454 29.02 17.40 -13.77
CA VAL A 454 29.36 16.90 -12.43
C VAL A 454 28.71 15.54 -12.14
N LEU A 455 27.51 15.30 -12.67
CA LEU A 455 26.80 14.02 -12.62
C LEU A 455 27.04 13.18 -13.87
N GLY A 456 27.03 13.81 -15.05
CA GLY A 456 27.10 13.11 -16.34
C GLY A 456 28.28 12.13 -16.44
N ARG A 457 29.44 12.50 -15.90
CA ARG A 457 30.65 11.66 -15.88
C ARG A 457 30.57 10.39 -15.02
N PHE A 458 29.61 10.31 -14.10
CA PHE A 458 29.40 9.14 -13.25
C PHE A 458 28.37 8.17 -13.84
N ILE A 459 27.75 8.49 -14.99
CA ILE A 459 26.80 7.59 -15.65
C ILE A 459 27.59 6.42 -16.26
N SER A 460 27.32 5.21 -15.79
CA SER A 460 27.99 3.98 -16.22
C SER A 460 27.00 2.84 -16.40
N GLN A 461 27.44 1.75 -17.02
CA GLN A 461 26.60 0.56 -17.13
C GLN A 461 26.25 0.00 -15.73
N PRO A 462 25.02 -0.51 -15.53
CA PRO A 462 24.63 -1.15 -14.28
C PRO A 462 25.41 -2.45 -14.05
N PRO A 463 25.47 -2.95 -12.81
CA PRO A 463 26.01 -4.27 -12.49
C PRO A 463 25.36 -5.39 -13.32
N GLU A 464 26.13 -6.41 -13.67
CA GLU A 464 25.70 -7.48 -14.59
C GLU A 464 24.44 -8.23 -14.13
N ASN A 465 24.26 -8.38 -12.82
CA ASN A 465 23.10 -9.08 -12.22
C ASN A 465 21.76 -8.33 -12.37
N VAL A 466 21.79 -7.04 -12.72
CA VAL A 466 20.61 -6.18 -12.94
C VAL A 466 20.65 -5.52 -14.32
N ARG A 467 21.48 -6.03 -15.24
CA ARG A 467 21.58 -5.55 -16.62
C ARG A 467 20.68 -6.41 -17.51
N ILE A 468 20.03 -5.78 -18.48
CA ILE A 468 19.29 -6.49 -19.53
C ILE A 468 20.28 -7.40 -20.27
N LYS A 469 20.02 -8.71 -20.26
CA LYS A 469 20.79 -9.68 -21.04
C LYS A 469 20.39 -9.55 -22.51
N LYS A 470 21.40 -9.36 -23.37
CA LYS A 470 21.20 -9.35 -24.83
C LYS A 470 20.93 -10.74 -25.37
#